data_AF-A0A2A5G5B9-F1
#
_entry.id   AF-A0A2A5G5B9-F1
#
_cell.length_a   1.000
_cell.length_b   1.000
_cell.length_c   1.000
_cell.angle_alpha   90.00
_cell.angle_beta   90.00
_cell.angle_gamma   90.00
#
_symmetry.space_group_name_H-M   'P 1'
#
loop_
_entity.id
_entity.type
_entity.pdbx_description
1 polymer ?
#
loop_
_entity_poly.entity_id
_entity_poly.type
_entity_poly.pdbx_seq_one_letter_code
_entity_poly.pdbx_strand_id
1 'polypeptide(L)'
;MTIELVLITILRLFGLLWIIGGIIVIKNARFSSLIDRAFLHIESGFDATDNPVIDLGRDHWLLVGGVLTFISGAALVAASFLVLVPLTFMVFHQGLYVIRQSQKVKTASSEDEAAEAAISKSSRNGAITALAIWIIAMFLYTKSFLDWTAAVIN
;
A
#
# COMPACT_ATOMS: atom_id res chain seq x y z
N MET A 1 -11.17 25.01 17.97
CA MET A 1 -11.07 23.79 17.14
C MET A 1 -10.39 22.73 17.98
N THR A 2 -11.03 21.58 18.26
CA THR A 2 -10.41 20.52 19.06
C THR A 2 -9.31 19.81 18.26
N ILE A 3 -8.36 19.20 18.95
CA ILE A 3 -7.28 18.45 18.29
C ILE A 3 -7.83 17.26 17.47
N GLU A 4 -8.93 16.62 17.88
CA GLU A 4 -9.52 15.54 17.08
C GLU A 4 -10.08 16.06 15.76
N LEU A 5 -10.73 17.22 15.77
CA LEU A 5 -11.30 17.81 14.56
C LEU A 5 -10.19 18.14 13.54
N VAL A 6 -9.04 18.62 14.02
CA VAL A 6 -7.84 18.83 13.19
C VAL A 6 -7.37 17.51 12.59
N LEU A 7 -7.17 16.49 13.43
CA LEU A 7 -6.66 15.20 12.98
C LEU A 7 -7.62 14.51 12.00
N ILE A 8 -8.93 14.53 12.25
CA ILE A 8 -9.95 14.00 11.33
C ILE A 8 -9.89 14.74 9.99
N THR A 9 -9.75 16.06 10.01
CA THR A 9 -9.67 16.86 8.78
C THR A 9 -8.40 16.50 7.99
N ILE A 10 -7.26 16.40 8.65
CA ILE A 10 -5.99 15.97 8.04
C ILE A 10 -6.13 14.58 7.44
N LEU A 11 -6.70 13.64 8.19
CA LEU A 11 -6.93 12.26 7.74
C LEU A 11 -7.86 12.20 6.52
N ARG A 12 -8.92 13.02 6.47
CA ARG A 12 -9.82 13.09 5.31
C ARG A 12 -9.13 13.64 4.07
N LEU A 13 -8.37 14.72 4.20
CA LEU A 13 -7.59 15.28 3.10
C LEU A 13 -6.56 14.27 2.59
N PHE A 14 -5.90 13.56 3.51
CA PHE A 14 -5.00 12.48 3.18
C PHE A 14 -5.71 11.32 2.49
N GLY A 15 -6.93 11.00 2.92
CA GLY A 15 -7.79 10.00 2.30
C GLY A 15 -8.11 10.32 0.83
N LEU A 16 -8.38 11.59 0.51
CA LEU A 16 -8.56 12.02 -0.89
C LEU A 16 -7.30 11.79 -1.72
N LEU A 17 -6.13 12.13 -1.18
CA LEU A 17 -4.85 11.87 -1.87
C LEU A 17 -4.62 10.37 -2.06
N TRP A 18 -4.98 9.54 -1.08
CA TRP A 18 -4.88 8.08 -1.19
C TRP A 18 -5.82 7.47 -2.21
N ILE A 19 -7.04 7.99 -2.33
CA ILE A 19 -7.97 7.57 -3.39
C ILE A 19 -7.30 7.79 -4.76
N ILE A 20 -6.77 8.99 -4.99
CA ILE A 20 -6.11 9.35 -6.25
C ILE A 20 -4.89 8.45 -6.48
N GLY A 21 -4.01 8.32 -5.48
CA GLY A 21 -2.82 7.47 -5.55
C GLY A 21 -3.16 6.01 -5.82
N GLY A 22 -4.17 5.45 -5.15
CA GLY A 22 -4.64 4.08 -5.36
C GLY A 22 -5.15 3.86 -6.78
N ILE A 23 -5.94 4.79 -7.33
CA ILE A 23 -6.40 4.73 -8.73
C ILE A 23 -5.21 4.71 -9.69
N ILE A 24 -4.22 5.59 -9.49
CA ILE A 24 -3.02 5.67 -10.34
C ILE A 24 -2.26 4.35 -10.31
N VAL A 25 -2.00 3.80 -9.11
CA VAL A 25 -1.28 2.53 -8.95
C VAL A 25 -2.03 1.37 -9.62
N ILE A 26 -3.35 1.28 -9.43
CA ILE A 26 -4.18 0.23 -10.07
C ILE A 26 -4.12 0.34 -11.60
N LYS A 27 -4.24 1.56 -12.15
CA LYS A 27 -4.14 1.79 -13.59
C LYS A 27 -2.77 1.36 -14.12
N ASN A 28 -1.69 1.76 -13.45
CA ASN A 28 -0.34 1.42 -13.86
C ASN A 28 -0.06 -0.09 -13.77
N ALA A 29 -0.52 -0.75 -12.70
CA ALA A 29 -0.37 -2.20 -12.55
C ALA A 29 -1.12 -2.97 -13.65
N ARG A 30 -2.34 -2.53 -14.01
CA ARG A 30 -3.08 -3.14 -15.12
C ARG A 30 -2.41 -2.89 -16.47
N PHE A 31 -1.90 -1.68 -16.69
CA PHE A 31 -1.24 -1.33 -17.95
C PHE A 31 0.06 -2.12 -18.15
N SER A 32 0.87 -2.27 -17.09
CA SER A 32 2.06 -3.14 -17.09
C SER A 32 1.70 -4.56 -17.47
N SER A 33 0.70 -5.14 -16.79
CA SER A 33 0.27 -6.51 -17.06
C SER A 33 -0.28 -6.71 -18.49
N LEU A 34 -0.90 -5.69 -19.08
CA LEU A 34 -1.37 -5.74 -20.46
C LEU A 34 -0.21 -5.74 -21.46
N ILE A 35 0.80 -4.89 -21.24
CA ILE A 35 2.00 -4.84 -22.08
C ILE A 35 2.77 -6.16 -22.00
N ASP A 36 2.98 -6.70 -20.81
CA ASP A 36 3.71 -7.95 -20.61
C ASP A 36 2.99 -9.13 -21.31
N ARG A 37 1.65 -9.14 -21.28
CA ARG A 37 0.84 -10.14 -22.02
C ARG A 37 0.90 -9.96 -23.54
N ALA A 38 1.02 -8.72 -24.02
CA ALA A 38 1.14 -8.44 -25.45
C ALA A 38 2.52 -8.88 -25.98
N PHE A 39 3.59 -8.65 -25.22
CA PHE A 39 4.92 -9.17 -25.54
C PHE A 39 4.90 -10.70 -25.61
N LEU A 40 4.33 -11.39 -24.62
CA LEU A 40 4.16 -12.85 -24.65
C LEU A 40 3.47 -13.38 -25.90
N HIS A 41 2.46 -12.67 -26.41
CA HIS A 41 1.74 -13.09 -27.62
C HIS A 41 2.52 -12.86 -28.90
N ILE A 42 3.38 -11.83 -28.94
CA ILE A 42 4.27 -11.58 -30.07
C ILE A 42 5.41 -12.60 -30.05
N GLU A 43 5.95 -12.88 -28.87
CA GLU A 43 7.06 -13.81 -28.67
C GLU A 43 6.65 -15.26 -28.86
N SER A 44 5.45 -15.69 -28.46
CA SER A 44 4.98 -17.06 -28.72
C SER A 44 4.71 -17.37 -30.20
N GLY A 45 4.73 -16.36 -31.07
CA GLY A 45 4.70 -16.50 -32.53
C GLY A 45 6.07 -16.64 -33.18
N PHE A 46 7.16 -16.44 -32.45
CA PHE A 46 8.54 -16.65 -32.88
C PHE A 46 9.20 -17.69 -31.93
N ASP A 47 10.03 -18.61 -32.41
CA ASP A 47 10.74 -19.53 -31.51
C ASP A 47 11.63 -18.73 -30.55
N ALA A 48 11.16 -18.53 -29.32
CA ALA A 48 11.77 -17.63 -28.34
C ALA A 48 12.59 -18.43 -27.33
N THR A 49 13.90 -18.53 -27.60
CA THR A 49 14.88 -19.11 -26.67
C THR A 49 15.27 -18.18 -25.51
N ASP A 50 14.74 -16.96 -25.45
CA ASP A 50 14.93 -16.03 -24.33
C ASP A 50 13.57 -15.63 -23.76
N ASN A 51 13.05 -16.41 -22.80
CA ASN A 51 11.84 -16.01 -22.08
C ASN A 51 12.15 -14.76 -21.24
N PRO A 52 11.52 -13.59 -21.47
CA PRO A 52 11.58 -12.51 -20.50
C PRO A 52 11.02 -13.03 -19.18
N VAL A 53 11.75 -12.81 -18.08
CA VAL A 53 11.27 -13.15 -16.75
C VAL A 53 10.15 -12.19 -16.39
N ILE A 54 8.92 -12.59 -16.70
CA ILE A 54 7.73 -11.80 -16.36
C ILE A 54 7.50 -11.93 -14.85
N ASP A 55 7.77 -10.85 -14.12
CA ASP A 55 7.50 -10.78 -12.67
C ASP A 55 6.00 -10.52 -12.42
N LEU A 56 5.16 -11.48 -12.82
CA LEU A 56 3.72 -11.51 -12.51
C LEU A 56 3.47 -11.27 -11.01
N GLY A 57 4.38 -11.71 -10.14
CA GLY A 57 4.29 -11.51 -8.70
C GLY A 57 4.31 -10.02 -8.32
N ARG A 58 5.14 -9.21 -8.98
CA ARG A 58 5.23 -7.75 -8.76
C ARG A 58 3.93 -7.05 -9.13
N ASP A 59 3.33 -7.38 -10.26
CA ASP A 59 2.12 -6.71 -10.74
C ASP A 59 0.91 -6.99 -9.84
N HIS A 60 0.74 -8.24 -9.41
CA HIS A 60 -0.29 -8.59 -8.43
C HIS A 60 -0.04 -7.89 -7.09
N TRP A 61 1.21 -7.77 -6.66
CA TRP A 61 1.56 -7.06 -5.42
C TRP A 61 1.20 -5.57 -5.48
N LEU A 62 1.52 -4.91 -6.60
CA LEU A 62 1.18 -3.52 -6.85
C LEU A 62 -0.34 -3.32 -6.93
N LEU A 63 -1.06 -4.24 -7.56
CA LEU A 63 -2.51 -4.20 -7.64
C LEU A 63 -3.15 -4.29 -6.24
N VAL A 64 -2.73 -5.25 -5.41
CA VAL A 64 -3.20 -5.38 -4.03
C VAL A 64 -2.89 -4.11 -3.22
N GLY A 65 -1.67 -3.60 -3.33
CA GLY A 65 -1.28 -2.35 -2.67
C GLY A 65 -2.12 -1.15 -3.12
N GLY A 66 -2.39 -1.03 -4.42
CA GLY A 66 -3.24 0.02 -4.97
C GLY A 66 -4.70 -0.07 -4.49
N VAL A 67 -5.27 -1.27 -4.45
CA VAL A 67 -6.61 -1.51 -3.93
C VAL A 67 -6.70 -1.19 -2.43
N LEU A 68 -5.74 -1.64 -1.62
CA LEU A 68 -5.68 -1.32 -0.20
C LEU A 68 -5.55 0.19 0.04
N THR A 69 -4.74 0.88 -0.76
CA THR A 69 -4.55 2.33 -0.68
C THR A 69 -5.87 3.05 -0.99
N PHE A 70 -6.57 2.64 -2.04
CA PHE A 70 -7.85 3.21 -2.42
C PHE A 70 -8.93 3.01 -1.34
N ILE A 71 -9.11 1.78 -0.86
CA ILE A 71 -10.11 1.45 0.16
C ILE A 71 -9.81 2.18 1.47
N SER A 72 -8.54 2.22 1.89
CA SER A 72 -8.11 2.97 3.07
C SER A 72 -8.41 4.46 2.91
N GLY A 73 -8.15 5.04 1.72
CA GLY A 73 -8.47 6.44 1.42
C GLY A 73 -9.97 6.73 1.51
N ALA A 74 -10.81 5.88 0.91
CA ALA A 74 -12.26 6.00 1.00
C ALA A 74 -12.77 5.93 2.44
N ALA A 75 -12.25 5.00 3.24
CA ALA A 75 -12.63 4.85 4.64
C ALA A 75 -12.15 6.03 5.51
N LEU A 76 -10.98 6.61 5.23
CA LEU A 76 -10.51 7.85 5.87
C LEU A 76 -11.42 9.03 5.56
N VAL A 77 -11.82 9.22 4.30
CA VAL A 77 -12.76 10.29 3.89
C VAL A 77 -14.10 10.13 4.62
N ALA A 78 -14.61 8.91 4.70
CA ALA A 78 -15.83 8.60 5.42
C ALA A 78 -15.71 8.76 6.95
N ALA A 79 -14.48 8.91 7.49
CA ALA A 79 -14.19 8.86 8.93
C ALA A 79 -14.78 7.62 9.62
N SER A 80 -14.83 6.49 8.90
CA SER A 80 -15.46 5.26 9.39
C SER A 80 -14.50 4.44 10.23
N PHE A 81 -14.95 3.88 11.36
CA PHE A 81 -14.16 2.96 12.19
C PHE A 81 -13.61 1.77 11.40
N LEU A 82 -14.31 1.40 10.32
CA LEU A 82 -13.87 0.35 9.40
C LEU A 82 -12.52 0.67 8.75
N VAL A 83 -12.03 1.91 8.78
CA VAL A 83 -10.71 2.31 8.25
C VAL A 83 -9.56 1.57 8.91
N LEU A 84 -9.71 1.13 10.16
CA LEU A 84 -8.68 0.36 10.85
C LEU A 84 -8.42 -0.98 10.17
N VAL A 85 -9.44 -1.61 9.56
CA VAL A 85 -9.31 -2.90 8.88
C VAL A 85 -8.39 -2.79 7.65
N PRO A 86 -8.70 -2.01 6.60
CA PRO A 86 -7.84 -1.89 5.43
C PRO A 86 -6.48 -1.25 5.76
N LEU A 87 -6.40 -0.34 6.73
CA LEU A 87 -5.12 0.20 7.18
C LEU A 87 -4.23 -0.87 7.81
N THR A 88 -4.80 -1.77 8.63
CA THR A 88 -4.06 -2.89 9.22
C THR A 88 -3.52 -3.80 8.11
N PHE A 89 -4.37 -4.19 7.16
CA PHE A 89 -3.94 -4.96 5.99
C PHE A 89 -2.85 -4.23 5.19
N MET A 90 -2.93 -2.90 5.06
CA MET A 90 -1.92 -2.12 4.36
C MET A 90 -0.58 -2.10 5.10
N VAL A 91 -0.57 -1.94 6.43
CA VAL A 91 0.66 -2.02 7.24
C VAL A 91 1.28 -3.42 7.12
N PHE A 92 0.47 -4.48 7.19
CA PHE A 92 0.94 -5.85 6.97
C PHE A 92 1.51 -6.04 5.56
N HIS A 93 0.81 -5.55 4.52
CA HIS A 93 1.26 -5.60 3.14
C HIS A 93 2.63 -4.91 2.97
N GLN A 94 2.81 -3.71 3.53
CA GLN A 94 4.09 -3.02 3.49
C GLN A 94 5.19 -3.76 4.28
N GLY A 95 4.84 -4.34 5.44
CA GLY A 95 5.78 -5.16 6.23
C GLY A 95 6.26 -6.40 5.48
N LEU A 96 5.36 -7.12 4.83
CA LEU A 96 5.71 -8.27 3.99
C LEU A 96 6.59 -7.88 2.80
N TYR A 97 6.34 -6.72 2.20
CA TYR A 97 7.19 -6.19 1.12
C TYR A 97 8.63 -5.94 1.62
N VAL A 98 8.77 -5.28 2.77
CA VAL A 98 10.08 -5.02 3.39
C VAL A 98 10.81 -6.32 3.70
N ILE A 99 10.12 -7.34 4.24
CA ILE A 99 10.70 -8.66 4.52
C ILE A 99 11.17 -9.32 3.23
N ARG A 100 10.32 -9.37 2.20
CA ARG A 100 10.63 -9.98 0.89
C ARG A 100 11.83 -9.31 0.24
N GLN A 101 11.90 -7.98 0.23
CA GLN A 101 13.05 -7.26 -0.34
C GLN A 101 14.32 -7.45 0.49
N SER A 102 14.21 -7.44 1.83
CA SER A 102 15.35 -7.72 2.70
C SER A 102 15.92 -9.13 2.48
N GLN A 103 15.05 -10.11 2.19
CA GLN A 103 15.49 -11.46 1.82
C GLN A 103 16.21 -11.46 0.47
N LYS A 104 15.65 -10.80 -0.56
CA LYS A 104 16.30 -10.70 -1.89
C LYS A 104 17.69 -10.07 -1.82
N VAL A 105 17.86 -8.99 -1.04
CA VAL A 105 19.16 -8.35 -0.82
C VAL A 105 20.15 -9.32 -0.16
N LYS A 106 19.70 -10.13 0.82
CA LYS A 106 20.57 -11.10 1.51
C LYS A 106 20.98 -12.29 0.63
N THR A 107 20.16 -12.66 -0.33
CA THR A 107 20.41 -13.79 -1.23
C THR A 107 21.06 -13.37 -2.54
N ALA A 108 21.28 -12.07 -2.76
CA ALA A 108 21.91 -11.54 -3.96
C ALA A 108 23.35 -12.06 -4.09
N SER A 109 23.71 -12.44 -5.32
CA SER A 109 25.03 -13.01 -5.62
C SER A 109 26.07 -11.95 -5.98
N SER A 110 25.62 -10.73 -6.28
CA SER A 110 26.45 -9.58 -6.63
C SER A 110 25.98 -8.29 -5.94
N GLU A 111 26.86 -7.29 -5.88
CA GLU A 111 26.51 -5.96 -5.36
C GLU A 111 25.45 -5.27 -6.22
N ASP A 112 25.47 -5.47 -7.54
CA ASP A 112 24.49 -4.92 -8.46
C ASP A 112 23.09 -5.52 -8.22
N GLU A 113 22.99 -6.85 -8.06
CA GLU A 113 21.73 -7.52 -7.72
C GLU A 113 21.19 -7.07 -6.35
N ALA A 114 22.08 -6.84 -5.38
CA ALA A 114 21.71 -6.33 -4.07
C ALA A 114 21.19 -4.89 -4.14
N ALA A 115 21.78 -4.05 -5.00
CA ALA A 115 21.35 -2.68 -5.22
C ALA A 115 19.97 -2.61 -5.89
N GLU A 116 19.70 -3.46 -6.87
CA GLU A 116 18.38 -3.56 -7.51
C GLU A 116 17.29 -4.09 -6.57
N ALA A 117 17.63 -5.03 -5.67
CA ALA A 117 16.74 -5.55 -4.66
C ALA A 117 16.52 -4.59 -3.47
N ALA A 118 17.32 -3.52 -3.36
CA ALA A 118 17.23 -2.60 -2.24
C ALA A 118 15.86 -1.90 -2.20
N ILE A 119 15.34 -1.71 -0.98
CA ILE A 119 14.07 -1.03 -0.78
C ILE A 119 14.21 0.43 -1.22
N SER A 120 13.41 0.83 -2.21
CA SER A 120 13.42 2.22 -2.68
C SER A 120 13.05 3.19 -1.56
N LYS A 121 13.61 4.40 -1.60
CA LYS A 121 13.27 5.47 -0.64
C LYS A 121 11.76 5.79 -0.65
N SER A 122 11.15 5.73 -1.83
CA SER A 122 9.70 5.94 -2.00
C SER A 122 8.89 4.86 -1.27
N SER A 123 9.23 3.59 -1.44
CA SER A 123 8.56 2.47 -0.76
C SER A 123 8.70 2.57 0.77
N ARG A 124 9.89 2.93 1.26
CA ARG A 124 10.13 3.13 2.70
C ARG A 124 9.28 4.26 3.26
N ASN A 125 9.21 5.40 2.56
CA ASN A 125 8.37 6.51 2.96
C ASN A 125 6.90 6.10 2.99
N GLY A 126 6.44 5.36 1.98
CA GLY A 126 5.08 4.81 1.93
C GLY A 126 4.74 3.93 3.14
N ALA A 127 5.65 3.04 3.55
CA ALA A 127 5.48 2.19 4.72
C ALA A 127 5.40 3.01 6.03
N ILE A 128 6.29 3.98 6.22
CA ILE A 128 6.29 4.86 7.40
C ILE A 128 5.00 5.68 7.45
N THR A 129 4.58 6.24 6.33
CA THR A 129 3.34 7.02 6.25
C THR A 129 2.11 6.15 6.55
N ALA A 130 2.04 4.93 6.00
CA ALA A 130 0.94 4.00 6.31
C ALA A 130 0.87 3.68 7.80
N LEU A 131 2.02 3.43 8.44
CA LEU A 131 2.10 3.18 9.88
C LEU A 131 1.67 4.40 10.69
N ALA A 132 2.15 5.60 10.34
CA ALA A 132 1.79 6.83 11.04
C ALA A 132 0.27 7.11 10.97
N ILE A 133 -0.33 6.96 9.80
CA ILE A 133 -1.77 7.13 9.60
C ILE A 133 -2.56 6.08 10.40
N TRP A 134 -2.10 4.82 10.43
CA TRP A 134 -2.72 3.78 11.25
C TRP A 134 -2.68 4.10 12.74
N ILE A 135 -1.54 4.57 13.27
CA ILE A 135 -1.41 4.97 14.68
C ILE A 135 -2.36 6.12 15.02
N ILE A 136 -2.43 7.15 14.17
CA ILE A 136 -3.30 8.31 14.39
C ILE A 136 -4.78 7.88 14.37
N ALA A 137 -5.18 7.04 13.40
CA ALA A 137 -6.54 6.52 13.34
C ALA A 137 -6.88 5.71 14.60
N MET A 138 -5.99 4.82 15.04
CA MET A 138 -6.18 4.00 16.24
C MET A 138 -6.39 4.88 17.49
N PHE A 139 -5.54 5.90 17.65
CA PHE A 139 -5.64 6.86 18.74
C PHE A 139 -7.02 7.53 18.78
N LEU A 140 -7.50 8.05 17.64
CA LEU A 140 -8.81 8.72 17.56
C LEU A 140 -9.96 7.78 17.93
N TYR A 141 -9.96 6.55 17.42
CA TYR A 141 -11.04 5.59 17.72
C TYR A 141 -11.03 5.13 19.17
N THR A 142 -9.86 4.85 19.74
CA THR A 142 -9.77 4.45 21.15
C THR A 142 -10.21 5.57 22.08
N LYS A 143 -9.81 6.81 21.80
CA LYS A 143 -10.29 7.95 22.57
C LYS A 143 -11.81 8.10 22.49
N SER A 144 -12.37 8.06 21.27
CA SER A 144 -13.82 8.16 21.07
C SER A 144 -14.58 7.05 21.80
N PHE A 145 -14.03 5.83 21.84
CA PHE A 145 -14.61 4.71 22.58
C PHE A 145 -14.58 4.93 24.09
N LEU A 146 -13.44 5.37 24.64
CA LEU A 146 -13.31 5.67 26.07
C LEU A 146 -14.26 6.78 26.51
N ASP A 147 -14.34 7.87 25.75
CA ASP A 147 -15.24 8.99 26.03
C ASP A 147 -16.72 8.53 26.03
N TRP A 148 -17.09 7.66 25.08
CA TRP A 148 -18.44 7.05 25.05
C TRP A 148 -18.71 6.16 26.27
N THR A 149 -17.77 5.29 26.64
CA THR A 149 -17.95 4.41 27.82
C THR A 149 -18.10 5.20 29.11
N ALA A 150 -17.33 6.30 29.28
CA ALA A 150 -17.43 7.16 30.44
C ALA A 150 -18.79 7.87 30.52
N ALA A 151 -19.38 8.23 29.38
CA ALA A 151 -20.70 8.86 29.33
C ALA A 151 -21.87 7.89 29.57
N VAL A 152 -21.67 6.58 29.33
CA VAL A 152 -22.70 5.55 29.58
C VAL A 152 -22.69 5.07 31.03
N ILE A 153 -21.52 5.12 31.70
CA ILE A 153 -21.34 4.60 33.07
C ILE A 153 -21.69 5.64 34.15
N ASN A 154 -21.59 6.95 33.84
CA ASN A 154 -21.97 8.04 34.75
C ASN A 154 -23.41 8.50 34.52
#